data_AF-A0A0F9QDG8-F1
#
_entry.id   AF-A0A0F9QDG8-F1
#
_cell.length_a   1.000
_cell.length_b   1.000
_cell.length_c   1.000
_cell.angle_alpha   90.00
_cell.angle_beta   90.00
_cell.angle_gamma   90.00
#
_symmetry.space_group_name_H-M   'P 1'
#
loop_
_entity.id
_entity.type
_entity.pdbx_description
1 polymer ?
#
loop_
_entity_poly.entity_id
_entity_poly.type
_entity_poly.pdbx_seq_one_letter_code
_entity_poly.pdbx_strand_id
1 'polypeptide(L)'
;MSSVWLTDLIAWLSANPEWLSLALFSTAFIESLAIAGIVVPGVAILFAVAAIAAQIGMPLLTAFVWAGLGAIAGDVVSFAIGRRLQGRLTSVWPLSRYPELIQKGEHFFRNHGGKSVIIGRFVGPVRPVIPLVAGALLMPWRRFLAFNVGSAIGWAPVYILPGFLVGSALTSNVQLPAHVYLVTSISLGTLAIIYAVIFRFQLGLGEDSRLYLWLRRHMAQYENTHRFWRLYTNERPAREGEFPLASIMLALGTLALFILWSQLATMTDVIKPFDQLVMQWFHDLRQPLLDAPAIAATLMGDPPVLTAAAILACLALAFRGHYAAAAHILLAGIVTAVLVWGLKSTFGIVRPDQVANPPSSGSFPSGHATGITVFFTMLASFVAAEVHKRKRWQTYIMLSLPLVPVALSRLYLGVHWFSDIVGGLLLGLAITGTTRASFSRYDRVPIAADISFILATLAWLAFCGGYLWLMWSDAVQNYTPAS
;
A
#
# COMPACT_ATOMS: atom_id res chain seq x y z
N MET A 1 -0.31 10.52 -37.10
CA MET A 1 0.31 9.36 -37.80
C MET A 1 0.80 8.26 -36.85
N SER A 2 0.77 8.44 -35.52
CA SER A 2 1.26 7.45 -34.53
C SER A 2 0.22 6.45 -34.00
N SER A 3 -1.07 6.58 -34.34
CA SER A 3 -2.13 5.71 -33.80
C SER A 3 -2.46 4.50 -34.66
N VAL A 4 -2.40 4.60 -35.99
CA VAL A 4 -2.87 3.53 -36.91
C VAL A 4 -2.04 2.26 -36.77
N TRP A 5 -0.71 2.37 -36.77
CA TRP A 5 0.17 1.21 -36.59
C TRP A 5 -0.04 0.50 -35.25
N LEU A 6 -0.31 1.26 -34.17
CA LEU A 6 -0.56 0.67 -32.86
C LEU A 6 -1.90 -0.09 -32.86
N THR A 7 -2.93 0.46 -33.49
CA THR A 7 -4.22 -0.20 -33.65
C THR A 7 -4.09 -1.49 -34.48
N ASP A 8 -3.35 -1.45 -35.58
CA ASP A 8 -3.09 -2.62 -36.43
C ASP A 8 -2.28 -3.70 -35.69
N LEU A 9 -1.28 -3.29 -34.91
CA LEU A 9 -0.49 -4.18 -34.06
C LEU A 9 -1.36 -4.85 -33.00
N ILE A 10 -2.20 -4.08 -32.30
CA ILE A 10 -3.13 -4.61 -31.29
C ILE A 10 -4.10 -5.60 -31.94
N ALA A 11 -4.69 -5.26 -33.10
CA ALA A 11 -5.60 -6.15 -33.82
C ALA A 11 -4.90 -7.47 -34.24
N TRP A 12 -3.66 -7.39 -34.72
CA TRP A 12 -2.88 -8.57 -35.08
C TRP A 12 -2.50 -9.44 -33.86
N LEU A 13 -2.14 -8.81 -32.74
CA LEU A 13 -1.82 -9.51 -31.49
C LEU A 13 -3.06 -10.14 -30.85
N SER A 14 -4.24 -9.53 -30.98
CA SER A 14 -5.52 -10.14 -30.59
C SER A 14 -5.82 -11.40 -31.39
N ALA A 15 -5.46 -11.42 -32.69
CA ALA A 15 -5.59 -12.60 -33.53
C ALA A 15 -4.50 -13.66 -33.26
N ASN A 16 -3.34 -13.26 -32.73
CA ASN A 16 -2.23 -14.18 -32.44
C ASN A 16 -1.65 -13.99 -31.02
N PRO A 17 -2.39 -14.37 -29.96
CA PRO A 17 -1.97 -14.12 -28.56
C PRO A 17 -0.68 -14.83 -28.13
N GLU A 18 -0.26 -15.87 -28.88
CA GLU A 18 0.99 -16.60 -28.64
C GLU A 18 2.24 -15.71 -28.80
N TRP A 19 2.22 -14.78 -29.76
CA TRP A 19 3.34 -13.85 -29.96
C TRP A 19 3.50 -12.87 -28.82
N LEU A 20 2.39 -12.45 -28.21
CA LEU A 20 2.45 -11.62 -27.01
C LEU A 20 3.02 -12.41 -25.82
N SER A 21 2.60 -13.67 -25.66
CA SER A 21 3.16 -14.57 -24.64
C SER A 21 4.67 -14.75 -24.82
N LEU A 22 5.11 -14.94 -26.06
CA LEU A 22 6.52 -15.01 -26.42
C LEU A 22 7.26 -13.68 -26.17
N ALA A 23 6.62 -12.54 -26.43
CA ALA A 23 7.19 -11.22 -26.16
C ALA A 23 7.38 -10.99 -24.65
N LEU A 24 6.41 -11.37 -23.82
CA LEU A 24 6.52 -11.33 -22.35
C LEU A 24 7.66 -12.21 -21.87
N PHE A 25 7.72 -13.46 -22.35
CA PHE A 25 8.79 -14.41 -22.02
C PHE A 25 10.16 -13.86 -22.42
N SER A 26 10.30 -13.42 -23.67
CA SER A 26 11.58 -12.99 -24.25
C SER A 26 12.09 -11.71 -23.58
N THR A 27 11.20 -10.74 -23.33
CA THR A 27 11.57 -9.50 -22.64
C THR A 27 12.02 -9.78 -21.21
N ALA A 28 11.27 -10.61 -20.47
CA ALA A 28 11.62 -10.99 -19.11
C ALA A 28 12.91 -11.83 -19.05
N PHE A 29 13.15 -12.68 -20.05
CA PHE A 29 14.36 -13.47 -20.23
C PHE A 29 15.58 -12.57 -20.46
N ILE A 30 15.52 -11.64 -21.41
CA ILE A 30 16.61 -10.71 -21.74
C ILE A 30 16.92 -9.83 -20.52
N GLU A 31 15.89 -9.32 -19.86
CA GLU A 31 16.03 -8.49 -18.66
C GLU A 31 16.70 -9.24 -17.50
N SER A 32 16.50 -10.55 -17.38
CA SER A 32 17.09 -11.39 -16.32
C SER A 32 18.41 -12.05 -16.74
N LEU A 33 18.79 -11.93 -18.01
CA LEU A 33 20.04 -12.45 -18.53
C LEU A 33 21.20 -11.51 -18.15
N ALA A 34 22.30 -12.09 -17.68
CA ALA A 34 23.49 -11.34 -17.28
C ALA A 34 23.99 -10.45 -18.43
N ILE A 35 24.32 -9.20 -18.11
CA ILE A 35 24.78 -8.14 -19.04
C ILE A 35 23.71 -7.66 -20.04
N ALA A 36 22.90 -8.54 -20.61
CA ALA A 36 21.81 -8.19 -21.51
C ALA A 36 20.79 -7.24 -20.86
N GLY A 37 20.41 -7.50 -19.60
CA GLY A 37 19.54 -6.61 -18.82
C GLY A 37 20.17 -5.26 -18.43
N ILE A 38 21.46 -5.03 -18.69
CA ILE A 38 22.12 -3.73 -18.49
C ILE A 38 21.99 -2.88 -19.77
N VAL A 39 22.01 -3.50 -20.94
CA VAL A 39 22.01 -2.82 -22.23
C VAL A 39 20.59 -2.52 -22.71
N VAL A 40 19.66 -3.46 -22.50
CA VAL A 40 18.28 -3.33 -22.94
C VAL A 40 17.43 -2.75 -21.81
N PRO A 41 16.60 -1.71 -22.05
CA PRO A 41 15.69 -1.17 -21.04
C PRO A 41 14.49 -2.12 -20.86
N GLY A 42 14.72 -3.34 -20.39
CA GLY A 42 13.72 -4.40 -20.37
C GLY A 42 12.54 -4.11 -19.45
N VAL A 43 12.72 -3.33 -18.37
CA VAL A 43 11.59 -2.86 -17.54
C VAL A 43 10.58 -2.03 -18.33
N ALA A 44 11.06 -1.10 -19.17
CA ALA A 44 10.17 -0.23 -19.96
C ALA A 44 9.46 -1.02 -21.06
N ILE A 45 10.18 -1.95 -21.71
CA ILE A 45 9.60 -2.84 -22.73
C ILE A 45 8.57 -3.76 -22.08
N LEU A 46 8.89 -4.36 -20.93
CA LEU A 46 7.99 -5.27 -20.21
C LEU A 46 6.72 -4.55 -19.76
N PHE A 47 6.84 -3.30 -19.32
CA PHE A 47 5.69 -2.44 -19.02
C PHE A 47 4.81 -2.23 -20.26
N ALA A 48 5.40 -1.91 -21.41
CA ALA A 48 4.66 -1.70 -22.66
C ALA A 48 3.96 -2.99 -23.13
N VAL A 49 4.66 -4.13 -23.10
CA VAL A 49 4.08 -5.43 -23.48
C VAL A 49 2.95 -5.83 -22.52
N ALA A 50 3.10 -5.60 -21.21
CA ALA A 50 2.05 -5.83 -20.23
C ALA A 50 0.83 -4.92 -20.43
N ALA A 51 1.04 -3.67 -20.85
CA ALA A 51 -0.05 -2.75 -21.20
C ALA A 51 -0.82 -3.19 -22.45
N ILE A 52 -0.13 -3.73 -23.45
CA ILE A 52 -0.77 -4.33 -24.62
C ILE A 52 -1.51 -5.62 -24.22
N ALA A 53 -0.95 -6.41 -23.31
CA ALA A 53 -1.58 -7.63 -22.80
C ALA A 53 -2.95 -7.38 -22.17
N ALA A 54 -3.06 -6.32 -21.36
CA ALA A 54 -4.34 -5.92 -20.80
C ALA A 54 -5.31 -5.45 -21.90
N GLN A 55 -4.81 -4.72 -22.91
CA GLN A 55 -5.66 -4.21 -23.99
C GLN A 55 -6.32 -5.28 -24.85
N ILE A 56 -5.65 -6.42 -25.05
CA ILE A 56 -6.20 -7.55 -25.80
C ILE A 56 -7.02 -8.51 -24.92
N GLY A 57 -7.21 -8.20 -23.63
CA GLY A 57 -7.94 -9.06 -22.69
C GLY A 57 -7.20 -10.33 -22.27
N MET A 58 -5.86 -10.34 -22.30
CA MET A 58 -5.08 -11.49 -21.82
C MET A 58 -5.31 -11.72 -20.32
N PRO A 59 -5.60 -12.96 -19.88
CA PRO A 59 -5.74 -13.26 -18.46
C PRO A 59 -4.47 -12.91 -17.68
N LEU A 60 -4.61 -12.24 -16.53
CA LEU A 60 -3.48 -11.77 -15.73
C LEU A 60 -2.55 -12.90 -15.30
N LEU A 61 -3.11 -14.08 -15.00
CA LEU A 61 -2.33 -15.27 -14.64
C LEU A 61 -1.39 -15.70 -15.78
N THR A 62 -1.86 -15.65 -17.03
CA THR A 62 -1.07 -15.99 -18.21
C THR A 62 0.12 -15.05 -18.35
N ALA A 63 -0.10 -13.75 -18.13
CA ALA A 63 0.97 -12.76 -18.15
C ALA A 63 2.03 -13.01 -17.06
N PHE A 64 1.59 -13.34 -15.83
CA PHE A 64 2.51 -13.66 -14.72
C PHE A 64 3.30 -14.95 -14.99
N VAL A 65 2.67 -15.99 -15.53
CA VAL A 65 3.32 -17.26 -15.84
C VAL A 65 4.40 -17.05 -16.90
N TRP A 66 4.09 -16.41 -18.04
CA TRP A 66 5.07 -16.23 -19.11
C TRP A 66 6.23 -15.31 -18.72
N ALA A 67 5.93 -14.19 -18.04
CA ALA A 67 6.97 -13.31 -17.53
C ALA A 67 7.83 -14.01 -16.47
N GLY A 68 7.21 -14.76 -15.56
CA GLY A 68 7.91 -15.55 -14.55
C GLY A 68 8.81 -16.63 -15.15
N LEU A 69 8.31 -17.40 -16.11
CA LEU A 69 9.08 -18.42 -16.83
C LEU A 69 10.26 -17.84 -17.58
N GLY A 70 10.06 -16.72 -18.30
CA GLY A 70 11.13 -16.02 -19.02
C GLY A 70 12.23 -15.58 -18.06
N ALA A 71 11.83 -14.99 -16.95
CA ALA A 71 12.77 -14.48 -15.97
C ALA A 71 13.51 -15.61 -15.22
N ILE A 72 12.84 -16.72 -14.89
CA ILE A 72 13.48 -17.93 -14.33
C ILE A 72 14.50 -18.49 -15.31
N ALA A 73 14.14 -18.61 -16.59
CA ALA A 73 15.01 -19.14 -17.63
C ALA A 73 16.26 -18.25 -17.82
N GLY A 74 16.10 -16.93 -17.83
CA GLY A 74 17.22 -15.98 -17.92
C GLY A 74 18.19 -16.12 -16.75
N ASP A 75 17.67 -16.21 -15.52
CA ASP A 75 18.47 -16.43 -14.32
C ASP A 75 19.20 -17.78 -14.33
N VAL A 76 18.55 -18.85 -14.84
CA VAL A 76 19.15 -20.18 -14.99
C VAL A 76 20.30 -20.17 -15.99
N VAL A 77 20.16 -19.48 -17.12
CA VAL A 77 21.23 -19.33 -18.11
C VAL A 77 22.39 -18.54 -17.51
N SER A 78 22.10 -17.42 -16.83
CA SER A 78 23.11 -16.62 -16.12
C SER A 78 23.87 -17.44 -15.08
N PHE A 79 23.17 -18.26 -14.30
CA PHE A 79 23.75 -19.17 -13.32
C PHE A 79 24.63 -20.24 -13.97
N ALA A 80 24.17 -20.84 -15.06
CA ALA A 80 24.94 -21.84 -15.82
C ALA A 80 26.24 -21.26 -16.36
N ILE A 81 26.19 -20.04 -16.93
CA ILE A 81 27.36 -19.31 -17.40
C ILE A 81 28.33 -19.06 -16.24
N GLY A 82 27.84 -18.55 -15.11
CA GLY A 82 28.66 -18.29 -13.93
C GLY A 82 29.36 -19.55 -13.43
N ARG A 83 28.64 -20.67 -13.39
CA ARG A 83 29.16 -21.97 -12.97
C ARG A 83 30.19 -22.56 -13.93
N ARG A 84 30.11 -22.25 -15.23
CA ARG A 84 31.13 -22.65 -16.21
C ARG A 84 32.39 -21.79 -16.10
N LEU A 85 32.25 -20.51 -15.78
CA LEU A 85 33.37 -19.57 -15.72
C LEU A 85 34.18 -19.61 -14.42
N GLN A 86 33.66 -20.18 -13.33
CA GLN A 86 34.36 -20.46 -12.04
C GLN A 86 35.53 -19.53 -11.70
N GLY A 87 35.26 -18.41 -11.01
CA GLY A 87 36.32 -17.48 -10.58
C GLY A 87 36.95 -16.63 -11.69
N ARG A 88 36.60 -16.85 -12.97
CA ARG A 88 37.08 -16.07 -14.12
C ARG A 88 36.10 -14.99 -14.60
N LEU A 89 35.09 -14.65 -13.80
CA LEU A 89 34.04 -13.69 -14.19
C LEU A 89 34.62 -12.34 -14.64
N THR A 90 35.66 -11.85 -13.98
CA THR A 90 36.29 -10.56 -14.30
C THR A 90 37.25 -10.60 -15.49
N SER A 91 37.63 -11.79 -15.96
CA SER A 91 38.59 -11.97 -17.07
C SER A 91 37.95 -12.18 -18.44
N VAL A 92 36.64 -12.42 -18.51
CA VAL A 92 35.95 -12.78 -19.76
C VAL A 92 35.12 -11.61 -20.27
N TRP A 93 35.24 -11.30 -21.57
CA TRP A 93 34.40 -10.30 -22.21
C TRP A 93 32.96 -10.82 -22.39
N PRO A 94 31.89 -10.03 -22.15
CA PRO A 94 31.87 -8.60 -21.79
C PRO A 94 31.98 -8.27 -20.29
N LEU A 95 32.00 -9.28 -19.42
CA LEU A 95 32.00 -9.11 -17.95
C LEU A 95 33.22 -8.34 -17.42
N SER A 96 34.36 -8.45 -18.10
CA SER A 96 35.57 -7.70 -17.82
C SER A 96 35.40 -6.17 -17.91
N ARG A 97 34.35 -5.66 -18.57
CA ARG A 97 34.03 -4.23 -18.61
C ARG A 97 33.34 -3.71 -17.34
N TYR A 98 32.84 -4.60 -16.48
CA TYR A 98 32.06 -4.25 -15.29
C TYR A 98 32.55 -4.93 -14.00
N PRO A 99 33.86 -4.81 -13.64
CA PRO A 99 34.42 -5.51 -12.48
C PRO A 99 33.79 -5.06 -11.15
N GLU A 100 33.43 -3.79 -11.01
CA GLU A 100 32.80 -3.26 -9.80
C GLU A 100 31.43 -3.88 -9.51
N LEU A 101 30.62 -4.13 -10.54
CA LEU A 101 29.29 -4.74 -10.38
C LEU A 101 29.41 -6.19 -9.91
N ILE A 102 30.42 -6.92 -10.43
CA ILE A 102 30.73 -8.28 -10.01
C ILE A 102 31.19 -8.30 -8.55
N GLN A 103 32.09 -7.40 -8.16
CA GLN A 103 32.55 -7.28 -6.76
C GLN A 103 31.40 -6.93 -5.80
N LYS A 104 30.51 -6.00 -6.18
CA LYS A 104 29.30 -5.68 -5.41
C LYS A 104 28.38 -6.90 -5.28
N GLY A 105 28.19 -7.65 -6.37
CA GLY A 105 27.42 -8.90 -6.37
C GLY A 105 28.02 -9.97 -5.47
N GLU A 106 29.34 -10.17 -5.52
CA GLU A 106 30.07 -11.09 -4.63
C GLU A 106 29.95 -10.69 -3.17
N HIS A 107 30.18 -9.42 -2.84
CA HIS A 107 30.05 -8.93 -1.47
C HIS A 107 28.63 -9.13 -0.95
N PHE A 108 27.63 -8.81 -1.77
CA PHE A 108 26.23 -9.01 -1.43
C PHE A 108 25.89 -10.49 -1.23
N PHE A 109 26.40 -11.38 -2.09
CA PHE A 109 26.21 -12.82 -1.97
C PHE A 109 26.91 -13.40 -0.73
N ARG A 110 28.11 -12.93 -0.37
CA ARG A 110 28.81 -13.36 0.85
C ARG A 110 28.03 -12.98 2.11
N ASN A 111 27.40 -11.81 2.14
CA ASN A 111 26.64 -11.34 3.30
C ASN A 111 25.26 -12.01 3.45
N HIS A 112 24.58 -12.33 2.34
CA HIS A 112 23.19 -12.82 2.34
C HIS A 112 23.01 -14.28 1.90
N GLY A 113 24.07 -14.93 1.41
CA GLY A 113 24.05 -16.30 0.88
C GLY A 113 22.97 -16.47 -0.18
N GLY A 114 22.23 -17.59 -0.15
CA GLY A 114 21.14 -17.86 -1.09
C GLY A 114 19.99 -16.85 -1.05
N LYS A 115 19.79 -16.11 0.06
CA LYS A 115 18.76 -15.05 0.14
C LYS A 115 19.05 -13.89 -0.82
N SER A 116 20.31 -13.74 -1.22
CA SER A 116 20.72 -12.74 -2.21
C SER A 116 20.00 -12.91 -3.54
N VAL A 117 19.65 -14.14 -3.94
CA VAL A 117 18.93 -14.41 -5.20
C VAL A 117 17.52 -13.80 -5.16
N ILE A 118 16.85 -13.86 -4.01
CA ILE A 118 15.53 -13.23 -3.84
C ILE A 118 15.66 -11.71 -3.75
N ILE A 119 16.46 -11.22 -2.80
CA ILE A 119 16.55 -9.79 -2.50
C ILE A 119 17.16 -9.02 -3.67
N GLY A 120 18.19 -9.60 -4.27
CA GLY A 120 18.93 -9.05 -5.40
C GLY A 120 18.06 -8.73 -6.61
N ARG A 121 16.98 -9.49 -6.81
CA ARG A 121 16.04 -9.28 -7.91
C ARG A 121 15.30 -7.95 -7.85
N PHE A 122 15.19 -7.35 -6.66
CA PHE A 122 14.55 -6.05 -6.44
C PHE A 122 15.55 -4.89 -6.28
N VAL A 123 16.86 -5.19 -6.33
CA VAL A 123 17.93 -4.18 -6.17
C VAL A 123 18.60 -3.95 -7.52
N GLY A 124 18.19 -2.86 -8.19
CA GLY A 124 18.54 -2.53 -9.58
C GLY A 124 20.00 -2.78 -9.98
N PRO A 125 21.01 -2.20 -9.29
CA PRO A 125 22.41 -2.31 -9.72
C PRO A 125 23.03 -3.71 -9.67
N VAL A 126 22.55 -4.60 -8.79
CA VAL A 126 23.13 -5.94 -8.58
C VAL A 126 22.30 -7.06 -9.20
N ARG A 127 21.06 -6.76 -9.61
CA ARG A 127 20.08 -7.72 -10.12
C ARG A 127 20.62 -8.62 -11.24
N PRO A 128 21.19 -8.12 -12.35
CA PRO A 128 21.61 -8.98 -13.47
C PRO A 128 22.83 -9.84 -13.15
N VAL A 129 23.53 -9.56 -12.04
CA VAL A 129 24.83 -10.13 -11.71
C VAL A 129 24.74 -11.20 -10.62
N ILE A 130 23.72 -11.16 -9.76
CA ILE A 130 23.58 -12.10 -8.64
C ILE A 130 23.43 -13.56 -9.07
N PRO A 131 22.56 -13.92 -10.04
CA PRO A 131 22.46 -15.30 -10.52
C PRO A 131 23.80 -15.82 -11.09
N LEU A 132 24.52 -14.95 -11.81
CA LEU A 132 25.84 -15.23 -12.36
C LEU A 132 26.88 -15.48 -11.25
N VAL A 133 26.93 -14.61 -10.24
CA VAL A 133 27.82 -14.74 -9.07
C VAL A 133 27.49 -16.01 -8.26
N ALA A 134 26.21 -16.31 -8.05
CA ALA A 134 25.77 -17.52 -7.36
C ALA A 134 26.28 -18.80 -8.07
N GLY A 135 26.29 -18.80 -9.41
CA GLY A 135 26.87 -19.86 -10.22
C GLY A 135 28.38 -19.98 -10.08
N ALA A 136 29.10 -18.84 -10.16
CA ALA A 136 30.55 -18.81 -10.04
C ALA A 136 31.05 -19.24 -8.65
N LEU A 137 30.26 -19.00 -7.61
CA LEU A 137 30.51 -19.47 -6.24
C LEU A 137 29.99 -20.89 -5.97
N LEU A 138 29.67 -21.66 -7.02
CA LEU A 138 29.33 -23.08 -6.98
C LEU A 138 28.13 -23.43 -6.09
N MET A 139 27.13 -22.56 -6.01
CA MET A 139 25.89 -22.87 -5.29
C MET A 139 25.22 -24.15 -5.84
N PRO A 140 24.59 -24.99 -5.01
CA PRO A 140 23.87 -26.17 -5.49
C PRO A 140 22.66 -25.81 -6.36
N TRP A 141 22.48 -26.52 -7.48
CA TRP A 141 21.38 -26.29 -8.44
C TRP A 141 19.99 -26.25 -7.80
N ARG A 142 19.69 -27.23 -6.94
CA ARG A 142 18.38 -27.33 -6.27
C ARG A 142 18.09 -26.11 -5.39
N ARG A 143 19.12 -25.64 -4.68
CA ARG A 143 19.01 -24.47 -3.80
C ARG A 143 18.81 -23.20 -4.62
N PHE A 144 19.56 -23.05 -5.72
CA PHE A 144 19.42 -21.90 -6.62
C PHE A 144 18.02 -21.87 -7.25
N LEU A 145 17.54 -22.99 -7.81
CA LEU A 145 16.21 -23.05 -8.44
C LEU A 145 15.09 -22.74 -7.45
N ALA A 146 15.15 -23.24 -6.21
CA ALA A 146 14.14 -22.93 -5.20
C ALA A 146 14.07 -21.42 -4.89
N PHE A 147 15.22 -20.76 -4.70
CA PHE A 147 15.26 -19.31 -4.50
C PHE A 147 14.86 -18.53 -5.75
N ASN A 148 15.26 -18.98 -6.93
CA ASN A 148 14.94 -18.34 -8.20
C ASN A 148 13.42 -18.37 -8.45
N VAL A 149 12.80 -19.55 -8.38
CA VAL A 149 11.34 -19.70 -8.56
C VAL A 149 10.58 -18.87 -7.52
N GLY A 150 10.98 -18.95 -6.23
CA GLY A 150 10.37 -18.14 -5.18
C GLY A 150 10.48 -16.63 -5.43
N SER A 151 11.63 -16.18 -5.95
CA SER A 151 11.84 -14.77 -6.31
C SER A 151 11.02 -14.33 -7.53
N ALA A 152 10.85 -15.21 -8.53
CA ALA A 152 10.11 -14.92 -9.75
C ALA A 152 8.61 -14.73 -9.50
N ILE A 153 8.05 -15.50 -8.55
CA ILE A 153 6.65 -15.35 -8.12
C ILE A 153 6.38 -13.95 -7.54
N GLY A 154 7.31 -13.40 -6.76
CA GLY A 154 7.17 -12.04 -6.22
C GLY A 154 7.50 -10.95 -7.25
N TRP A 155 8.42 -11.24 -8.17
CA TRP A 155 8.86 -10.29 -9.20
C TRP A 155 7.81 -10.06 -10.29
N ALA A 156 7.13 -11.11 -10.76
CA ALA A 156 6.17 -10.99 -11.85
C ALA A 156 5.04 -9.97 -11.54
N PRO A 157 4.35 -10.01 -10.37
CA PRO A 157 3.36 -9.00 -10.02
C PRO A 157 3.94 -7.59 -9.96
N VAL A 158 5.12 -7.39 -9.39
CA VAL A 158 5.72 -6.05 -9.23
C VAL A 158 6.00 -5.37 -10.57
N TYR A 159 6.41 -6.13 -11.58
CA TYR A 159 6.81 -5.58 -12.87
C TYR A 159 5.71 -5.65 -13.94
N ILE A 160 4.79 -6.62 -13.87
CA ILE A 160 3.70 -6.76 -14.84
C ILE A 160 2.49 -5.92 -14.45
N LEU A 161 2.13 -5.87 -13.15
CA LEU A 161 0.90 -5.25 -12.71
C LEU A 161 0.82 -3.75 -13.07
N PRO A 162 1.86 -2.91 -12.92
CA PRO A 162 1.78 -1.50 -13.31
C PRO A 162 1.47 -1.30 -14.79
N GLY A 163 2.10 -2.08 -15.67
CA GLY A 163 1.83 -2.03 -17.11
C GLY A 163 0.43 -2.53 -17.44
N PHE A 164 0.02 -3.64 -16.84
CA PHE A 164 -1.30 -4.23 -17.04
C PHE A 164 -2.43 -3.29 -16.57
N LEU A 165 -2.28 -2.66 -15.40
CA LEU A 165 -3.24 -1.67 -14.85
C LEU A 165 -3.39 -0.45 -15.76
N VAL A 166 -2.28 0.05 -16.31
CA VAL A 166 -2.32 1.16 -17.26
C VAL A 166 -2.96 0.73 -18.57
N GLY A 167 -2.66 -0.48 -19.05
CA GLY A 167 -3.29 -1.03 -20.25
C GLY A 167 -4.81 -1.19 -20.11
N SER A 168 -5.30 -1.67 -18.97
CA SER A 168 -6.74 -1.78 -18.71
C SER A 168 -7.42 -0.42 -18.58
N ALA A 169 -6.69 0.60 -18.11
CA ALA A 169 -7.18 1.99 -18.11
C ALA A 169 -7.32 2.57 -19.53
N LEU A 170 -6.49 2.12 -20.47
CA LEU A 170 -6.54 2.60 -21.85
C LEU A 170 -7.67 1.95 -22.67
N THR A 171 -8.16 0.77 -22.28
CA THR A 171 -9.31 0.11 -22.94
C THR A 171 -10.66 0.64 -22.53
N SER A 172 -10.77 1.30 -21.37
CA SER A 172 -12.06 1.83 -20.95
C SER A 172 -12.51 2.89 -21.96
N ASN A 173 -13.53 2.57 -22.75
CA ASN A 173 -14.08 3.39 -23.86
C ASN A 173 -14.75 4.69 -23.40
N VAL A 174 -14.41 5.19 -22.21
CA VAL A 174 -14.97 6.41 -21.67
C VAL A 174 -14.31 7.58 -22.40
N GLN A 175 -15.04 8.17 -23.34
CA GLN A 175 -14.71 9.49 -23.89
C GLN A 175 -14.85 10.51 -22.77
N LEU A 176 -13.77 10.69 -22.03
CA LEU A 176 -13.75 11.65 -20.94
C LEU A 176 -13.80 13.07 -21.52
N PRO A 177 -14.62 13.94 -20.95
CA PRO A 177 -14.47 15.37 -21.17
C PRO A 177 -13.00 15.77 -20.91
N ALA A 178 -12.43 16.61 -21.77
CA ALA A 178 -11.01 17.01 -21.67
C ALA A 178 -10.62 17.55 -20.27
N HIS A 179 -11.58 18.08 -19.52
CA HIS A 179 -11.37 18.58 -18.17
C HIS A 179 -11.14 17.48 -17.13
N VAL A 180 -11.57 16.22 -17.34
CA VAL A 180 -11.42 15.17 -16.32
C VAL A 180 -9.95 14.79 -16.12
N TYR A 181 -9.15 14.65 -17.18
CA TYR A 181 -7.71 14.40 -17.03
C TYR A 181 -7.00 15.50 -16.25
N LEU A 182 -7.36 16.76 -16.51
CA LEU A 182 -6.84 17.91 -15.80
C LEU A 182 -7.31 17.90 -14.33
N VAL A 183 -8.60 17.70 -14.08
CA VAL A 183 -9.19 17.67 -12.74
C VAL A 183 -8.65 16.51 -11.91
N THR A 184 -8.48 15.32 -12.48
CA THR A 184 -7.89 14.15 -11.80
C THR A 184 -6.40 14.39 -11.52
N SER A 185 -5.65 14.92 -12.48
CA SER A 185 -4.22 15.22 -12.27
C SER A 185 -4.02 16.32 -11.24
N ILE A 186 -4.87 17.35 -11.27
CA ILE A 186 -4.90 18.40 -10.25
C ILE A 186 -5.34 17.83 -8.92
N SER A 187 -6.34 16.94 -8.86
CA SER A 187 -6.83 16.37 -7.60
C SER A 187 -5.80 15.45 -6.96
N LEU A 188 -5.17 14.57 -7.74
CA LEU A 188 -4.08 13.70 -7.27
C LEU A 188 -2.83 14.51 -6.93
N GLY A 189 -2.48 15.51 -7.74
CA GLY A 189 -1.41 16.46 -7.46
C GLY A 189 -1.68 17.25 -6.18
N THR A 190 -2.92 17.70 -5.98
CA THR A 190 -3.35 18.43 -4.79
C THR A 190 -3.37 17.52 -3.57
N LEU A 191 -3.85 16.27 -3.67
CA LEU A 191 -3.78 15.27 -2.61
C LEU A 191 -2.33 14.92 -2.26
N ALA A 192 -1.45 14.73 -3.25
CA ALA A 192 -0.04 14.44 -3.06
C ALA A 192 0.70 15.64 -2.47
N ILE A 193 0.39 16.86 -2.91
CA ILE A 193 0.93 18.10 -2.34
C ILE A 193 0.40 18.28 -0.93
N ILE A 194 -0.89 18.13 -0.66
CA ILE A 194 -1.47 18.22 0.68
C ILE A 194 -0.85 17.15 1.58
N TYR A 195 -0.68 15.92 1.11
CA TYR A 195 -0.02 14.87 1.88
C TYR A 195 1.45 15.21 2.12
N ALA A 196 2.21 15.63 1.11
CA ALA A 196 3.62 16.01 1.24
C ALA A 196 3.79 17.25 2.11
N VAL A 197 2.85 18.20 2.05
CA VAL A 197 2.77 19.40 2.87
C VAL A 197 2.44 19.01 4.29
N ILE A 198 1.39 18.24 4.56
CA ILE A 198 1.06 17.73 5.90
C ILE A 198 2.22 16.90 6.47
N PHE A 199 2.81 16.02 5.68
CA PHE A 199 3.96 15.20 6.07
C PHE A 199 5.20 16.05 6.38
N ARG A 200 5.52 17.04 5.53
CA ARG A 200 6.65 17.96 5.74
C ARG A 200 6.39 18.92 6.90
N PHE A 201 5.17 19.43 7.06
CA PHE A 201 4.77 20.25 8.20
C PHE A 201 4.82 19.41 9.48
N GLN A 202 4.32 18.17 9.49
CA GLN A 202 4.43 17.27 10.64
C GLN A 202 5.88 16.94 11.01
N LEU A 203 6.75 16.70 10.02
CA LEU A 203 8.19 16.54 10.24
C LEU A 203 8.85 17.83 10.75
N GLY A 204 8.33 18.98 10.33
CA GLY A 204 8.75 20.32 10.74
C GLY A 204 8.04 20.87 11.98
N LEU A 205 7.20 20.09 12.67
CA LEU A 205 6.46 20.48 13.89
C LEU A 205 7.08 19.86 15.15
N GLY A 206 8.30 19.32 15.07
CA GLY A 206 9.05 18.87 16.24
C GLY A 206 9.34 20.02 17.21
N GLU A 207 9.74 19.68 18.44
CA GLU A 207 10.07 20.64 19.51
C GLU A 207 11.06 21.73 19.09
N ASP A 208 11.97 21.39 18.18
CA ASP A 208 13.03 22.28 17.68
C ASP A 208 12.54 23.24 16.58
N SER A 209 11.28 23.15 16.18
CA SER A 209 10.74 23.94 15.08
C SER A 209 10.45 25.38 15.48
N ARG A 210 10.68 26.31 14.54
CA ARG A 210 10.41 27.73 14.75
C ARG A 210 8.94 28.00 15.11
N LEU A 211 8.01 27.26 14.49
CA LEU A 211 6.58 27.41 14.74
C LEU A 211 6.21 26.89 16.14
N TYR A 212 6.72 25.74 16.57
CA TYR A 212 6.50 25.22 17.92
C TYR A 212 7.04 26.18 18.98
N LEU A 213 8.25 26.68 18.81
CA LEU A 213 8.87 27.64 19.73
C LEU A 213 8.17 29.01 19.73
N TRP A 214 7.63 29.44 18.59
CA TRP A 214 6.82 30.65 18.51
C TRP A 214 5.49 30.47 19.24
N LEU A 215 4.78 29.37 18.98
CA LEU A 215 3.51 29.03 19.67
C LEU A 215 3.70 28.87 21.17
N ARG A 216 4.76 28.17 21.61
CA ARG A 216 5.09 28.01 23.04
C ARG A 216 5.28 29.37 23.71
N ARG A 217 6.03 30.27 23.07
CA ARG A 217 6.26 31.64 23.59
C ARG A 217 4.98 32.44 23.63
N HIS A 218 4.16 32.37 22.57
CA HIS A 218 2.91 33.12 22.47
C HIS A 218 1.85 32.60 23.45
N MET A 219 1.69 31.29 23.58
CA MET A 219 0.78 30.67 24.54
C MET A 219 1.21 30.87 25.99
N ALA A 220 2.50 31.13 26.25
CA ALA A 220 2.97 31.51 27.58
C ALA A 220 2.59 32.95 27.98
N GLN A 221 2.12 33.80 27.05
CA GLN A 221 1.76 35.20 27.34
C GLN A 221 0.43 35.34 28.08
N TYR A 222 -0.51 34.41 27.88
CA TYR A 222 -1.82 34.43 28.53
C TYR A 222 -1.96 33.23 29.48
N GLU A 223 -2.54 33.47 30.66
CA GLU A 223 -2.61 32.46 31.71
C GLU A 223 -3.46 31.24 31.30
N ASN A 224 -4.57 31.47 30.60
CA ASN A 224 -5.44 30.40 30.12
C ASN A 224 -4.79 29.53 29.04
N THR A 225 -4.09 30.14 28.08
CA THR A 225 -3.40 29.39 27.01
C THR A 225 -2.18 28.65 27.56
N HIS A 226 -1.49 29.23 28.55
CA HIS A 226 -0.38 28.59 29.23
C HIS A 226 -0.84 27.38 30.05
N ARG A 227 -1.96 27.49 30.76
CA ARG A 227 -2.60 26.35 31.45
C ARG A 227 -3.00 25.25 30.47
N PHE A 228 -3.61 25.60 29.34
CA PHE A 228 -3.97 24.63 28.30
C PHE A 228 -2.75 23.91 27.73
N TRP A 229 -1.69 24.66 27.39
CA TRP A 229 -0.43 24.09 26.90
C TRP A 229 0.14 23.10 27.91
N ARG A 230 0.26 23.49 29.18
CA ARG A 230 0.81 22.65 30.24
C ARG A 230 -0.03 21.38 30.48
N LEU A 231 -1.35 21.47 30.39
CA LEU A 231 -2.26 20.34 30.66
C LEU A 231 -2.19 19.25 29.58
N TYR A 232 -1.88 19.61 28.33
CA TYR A 232 -1.78 18.67 27.20
C TYR A 232 -0.34 18.27 26.85
N THR A 233 0.65 18.98 27.39
CA THR A 233 2.06 18.60 27.27
C THR A 233 2.28 17.28 27.99
N ASN A 234 2.90 16.30 27.31
CA ASN A 234 3.18 15.02 27.94
C ASN A 234 4.28 15.15 29.02
N GLU A 235 4.25 14.28 30.02
CA GLU A 235 5.15 14.35 31.19
C GLU A 235 6.09 13.14 31.21
N ARG A 236 6.72 12.82 30.07
CA ARG A 236 7.63 11.67 29.99
C ARG A 236 9.00 12.02 30.61
N PRO A 237 9.51 11.30 31.62
CA PRO A 237 10.75 11.67 32.31
C PRO A 237 12.03 11.63 31.45
N ALA A 238 12.00 10.94 30.30
CA ALA A 238 13.14 10.81 29.39
C ALA A 238 13.16 11.81 28.21
N ARG A 239 12.13 12.66 28.08
CA ARG A 239 12.02 13.68 27.03
C ARG A 239 11.55 14.98 27.68
N GLU A 240 12.01 16.14 27.25
CA GLU A 240 11.26 17.36 27.56
C GLU A 240 9.83 17.16 27.05
N GLY A 241 8.84 17.64 27.80
CA GLY A 241 7.44 17.38 27.48
C GLY A 241 7.05 17.93 26.10
N GLU A 242 6.55 17.06 25.23
CA GLU A 242 6.05 17.37 23.89
C GLU A 242 4.56 17.73 23.96
N PHE A 243 4.20 18.97 23.57
CA PHE A 243 2.81 19.35 23.31
C PHE A 243 2.34 18.71 21.98
N PRO A 244 1.11 18.15 21.89
CA PRO A 244 0.66 17.34 20.76
C PRO A 244 0.22 18.17 19.54
N LEU A 245 1.03 19.17 19.15
CA LEU A 245 0.72 20.09 18.07
C LEU A 245 0.46 19.37 16.74
N ALA A 246 1.30 18.38 16.42
CA ALA A 246 1.15 17.57 15.20
C ALA A 246 -0.19 16.81 15.17
N SER A 247 -0.63 16.24 16.31
CA SER A 247 -1.90 15.52 16.42
C SER A 247 -3.10 16.46 16.30
N ILE A 248 -3.03 17.65 16.90
CA ILE A 248 -4.07 18.69 16.79
C ILE A 248 -4.17 19.19 15.35
N MET A 249 -3.05 19.48 14.71
CA MET A 249 -3.01 19.92 13.31
C MET A 249 -3.51 18.84 12.36
N LEU A 250 -3.17 17.57 12.61
CA LEU A 250 -3.76 16.45 11.87
C LEU A 250 -5.27 16.44 12.04
N ALA A 251 -5.77 16.47 13.27
CA ALA A 251 -7.21 16.43 13.56
C ALA A 251 -7.99 17.56 12.87
N LEU A 252 -7.55 18.80 13.07
CA LEU A 252 -8.22 19.97 12.49
C LEU A 252 -8.10 19.99 10.96
N GLY A 253 -6.92 19.68 10.43
CA GLY A 253 -6.67 19.66 8.99
C GLY A 253 -7.50 18.60 8.29
N THR A 254 -7.51 17.36 8.77
CA THR A 254 -8.27 16.28 8.13
C THR A 254 -9.77 16.40 8.40
N LEU A 255 -10.20 17.00 9.51
CA LEU A 255 -11.61 17.33 9.73
C LEU A 255 -12.10 18.41 8.76
N ALA A 256 -11.33 19.49 8.58
CA ALA A 256 -11.67 20.53 7.61
C ALA A 256 -11.73 19.98 6.18
N LEU A 257 -10.74 19.15 5.80
CA LEU A 257 -10.74 18.45 4.52
C LEU A 257 -11.91 17.48 4.39
N PHE A 258 -12.26 16.75 5.46
CA PHE A 258 -13.43 15.86 5.46
C PHE A 258 -14.72 16.63 5.21
N ILE A 259 -14.93 17.76 5.88
CA ILE A 259 -16.12 18.60 5.68
C ILE A 259 -16.19 19.12 4.24
N LEU A 260 -15.08 19.68 3.72
CA LEU A 260 -15.00 20.17 2.35
C LEU A 260 -15.25 19.05 1.33
N TRP A 261 -14.59 17.90 1.51
CA TRP A 261 -14.73 16.74 0.65
C TRP A 261 -16.14 16.16 0.69
N SER A 262 -16.74 16.09 1.88
CA SER A 262 -18.12 15.64 2.05
C SER A 262 -19.09 16.57 1.33
N GLN A 263 -18.94 17.89 1.45
CA GLN A 263 -19.78 18.83 0.70
C GLN A 263 -19.62 18.65 -0.81
N LEU A 264 -18.39 18.52 -1.29
CA LEU A 264 -18.12 18.33 -2.71
C LEU A 264 -18.69 17.00 -3.23
N ALA A 265 -18.59 15.92 -2.46
CA ALA A 265 -19.04 14.59 -2.85
C ALA A 265 -20.56 14.40 -2.75
N THR A 266 -21.21 15.03 -1.77
CA THR A 266 -22.64 14.79 -1.50
C THR A 266 -23.56 15.89 -2.01
N MET A 267 -23.10 17.15 -2.05
CA MET A 267 -23.92 18.30 -2.42
C MET A 267 -23.67 18.78 -3.86
N THR A 268 -22.64 18.28 -4.54
CA THR A 268 -22.31 18.68 -5.92
C THR A 268 -22.15 17.46 -6.83
N ASP A 269 -22.41 17.65 -8.12
CA ASP A 269 -22.21 16.61 -9.15
C ASP A 269 -20.78 16.58 -9.72
N VAL A 270 -19.86 17.39 -9.17
CA VAL A 270 -18.52 17.58 -9.73
C VAL A 270 -17.67 16.30 -9.67
N ILE A 271 -17.83 15.48 -8.62
CA ILE A 271 -17.04 14.25 -8.43
C ILE A 271 -17.69 13.04 -9.12
N LYS A 272 -19.01 13.04 -9.36
CA LYS A 272 -19.73 11.86 -9.87
C LYS A 272 -19.15 11.26 -11.16
N PRO A 273 -18.75 12.05 -12.18
CA PRO A 273 -18.12 11.49 -13.39
C PRO A 273 -16.80 10.78 -13.08
N PHE A 274 -16.04 11.28 -12.10
CA PHE A 274 -14.79 10.66 -11.68
C PHE A 274 -15.04 9.36 -10.89
N ASP A 275 -16.02 9.36 -9.99
CA ASP A 275 -16.44 8.15 -9.27
C ASP A 275 -16.90 7.05 -10.24
N GLN A 276 -17.66 7.41 -11.29
CA GLN A 276 -18.10 6.48 -12.33
C GLN A 276 -16.95 5.95 -13.17
N LEU A 277 -16.00 6.80 -13.56
CA LEU A 277 -14.79 6.37 -14.28
C LEU A 277 -13.99 5.38 -13.45
N VAL A 278 -13.72 5.70 -12.17
CA VAL A 278 -12.93 4.83 -11.30
C VAL A 278 -13.64 3.50 -11.12
N MET A 279 -14.96 3.53 -10.92
CA MET A 279 -15.79 2.33 -10.81
C MET A 279 -15.73 1.48 -12.08
N GLN A 280 -15.91 2.08 -13.27
CA GLN A 280 -15.84 1.35 -14.53
C GLN A 280 -14.45 0.74 -14.74
N TRP A 281 -13.38 1.48 -14.47
CA TRP A 281 -12.03 0.96 -14.59
C TRP A 281 -11.77 -0.24 -13.68
N PHE A 282 -12.24 -0.18 -12.42
CA PHE A 282 -12.13 -1.32 -11.51
C PHE A 282 -13.00 -2.51 -11.92
N HIS A 283 -14.16 -2.26 -12.52
CA HIS A 283 -15.01 -3.30 -13.10
C HIS A 283 -14.27 -4.01 -14.25
N ASP A 284 -13.71 -3.26 -15.20
CA ASP A 284 -12.97 -3.80 -16.35
C ASP A 284 -11.66 -4.51 -15.91
N LEU A 285 -11.08 -4.09 -14.78
CA LEU A 285 -9.90 -4.70 -14.18
C LEU A 285 -10.20 -6.05 -13.51
N ARG A 286 -11.46 -6.41 -13.26
CA ARG A 286 -11.78 -7.64 -12.54
C ARG A 286 -11.22 -8.87 -13.23
N GLN A 287 -10.46 -9.65 -12.49
CA GLN A 287 -9.80 -10.87 -12.95
C GLN A 287 -9.84 -11.92 -11.83
N PRO A 288 -10.04 -13.22 -12.14
CA PRO A 288 -10.12 -14.28 -11.11
C PRO A 288 -8.90 -14.32 -10.17
N LEU A 289 -7.73 -13.92 -10.66
CA LEU A 289 -6.50 -13.88 -9.87
C LEU A 289 -6.49 -12.76 -8.81
N LEU A 290 -7.18 -11.65 -9.07
CA LEU A 290 -7.25 -10.48 -8.18
C LEU A 290 -8.45 -10.55 -7.22
N ASP A 291 -9.49 -11.31 -7.57
CA ASP A 291 -10.70 -11.46 -6.75
C ASP A 291 -10.40 -12.03 -5.35
N ALA A 292 -9.70 -13.16 -5.27
CA ALA A 292 -9.41 -13.79 -3.99
C ALA A 292 -8.55 -12.91 -3.06
N PRO A 293 -7.43 -12.29 -3.50
CA PRO A 293 -6.70 -11.32 -2.69
C PRO A 293 -7.54 -10.10 -2.27
N ALA A 294 -8.39 -9.58 -3.14
CA ALA A 294 -9.26 -8.45 -2.83
C ALA A 294 -10.30 -8.82 -1.76
N ILE A 295 -10.94 -9.98 -1.88
CA ILE A 295 -11.87 -10.51 -0.87
C ILE A 295 -11.14 -10.72 0.46
N ALA A 296 -9.97 -11.35 0.46
CA ALA A 296 -9.18 -11.52 1.68
C ALA A 296 -8.88 -10.17 2.35
N ALA A 297 -8.43 -9.18 1.58
CA ALA A 297 -8.15 -7.84 2.08
C ALA A 297 -9.41 -7.14 2.64
N THR A 298 -10.57 -7.29 1.97
CA THR A 298 -11.83 -6.69 2.44
C THR A 298 -12.28 -7.28 3.77
N LEU A 299 -12.16 -8.60 3.94
CA LEU A 299 -12.52 -9.32 5.17
C LEU A 299 -11.60 -8.92 6.34
N MET A 300 -10.32 -8.64 6.09
CA MET A 300 -9.42 -8.11 7.12
C MET A 300 -9.84 -6.70 7.62
N GLY A 301 -10.60 -5.97 6.82
CA GLY A 301 -11.17 -4.67 7.18
C GLY A 301 -12.56 -4.73 7.79
N ASP A 302 -13.13 -5.92 7.98
CA ASP A 302 -14.50 -6.07 8.50
C ASP A 302 -14.60 -5.63 9.97
N PRO A 303 -15.76 -5.09 10.39
CA PRO A 303 -15.95 -4.65 11.77
C PRO A 303 -15.61 -5.69 12.85
N PRO A 304 -15.98 -6.99 12.74
CA PRO A 304 -15.59 -8.00 13.74
C PRO A 304 -14.08 -8.19 13.89
N VAL A 305 -13.32 -8.10 12.80
CA VAL A 305 -11.85 -8.22 12.82
C VAL A 305 -11.23 -7.03 13.53
N LEU A 306 -11.73 -5.82 13.26
CA LEU A 306 -11.23 -4.59 13.86
C LEU A 306 -11.65 -4.44 15.33
N THR A 307 -12.87 -4.84 15.69
CA THR A 307 -13.34 -4.82 17.09
C THR A 307 -12.59 -5.85 17.92
N ALA A 308 -12.35 -7.06 17.39
CA ALA A 308 -11.50 -8.05 18.04
C ALA A 308 -10.08 -7.51 18.29
N ALA A 309 -9.49 -6.84 17.29
CA ALA A 309 -8.18 -6.20 17.42
C ALA A 309 -8.18 -5.13 18.54
N ALA A 310 -9.21 -4.27 18.56
CA ALA A 310 -9.35 -3.21 19.56
C ALA A 310 -9.54 -3.79 20.97
N ILE A 311 -10.36 -4.82 21.14
CA ILE A 311 -10.59 -5.49 22.43
C ILE A 311 -9.29 -6.13 22.93
N LEU A 312 -8.59 -6.90 22.08
CA LEU A 312 -7.33 -7.55 22.44
C LEU A 312 -6.25 -6.52 22.80
N ALA A 313 -6.16 -5.40 22.07
CA ALA A 313 -5.26 -4.29 22.40
C ALA A 313 -5.63 -3.63 23.74
N CYS A 314 -6.91 -3.37 23.99
CA CYS A 314 -7.40 -2.80 25.23
C CYS A 314 -7.12 -3.72 26.42
N LEU A 315 -7.35 -5.02 26.29
CA LEU A 315 -7.03 -6.02 27.32
C LEU A 315 -5.52 -6.03 27.59
N ALA A 316 -4.69 -6.12 26.55
CA ALA A 316 -3.22 -6.13 26.70
C ALA A 316 -2.70 -4.86 27.41
N LEU A 317 -3.28 -3.70 27.11
CA LEU A 317 -2.95 -2.43 27.78
C LEU A 317 -3.47 -2.37 29.22
N ALA A 318 -4.71 -2.80 29.46
CA ALA A 318 -5.35 -2.78 30.77
C ALA A 318 -4.66 -3.73 31.76
N PHE A 319 -4.26 -4.92 31.32
CA PHE A 319 -3.48 -5.88 32.13
C PHE A 319 -2.14 -5.31 32.61
N ARG A 320 -1.61 -4.31 31.90
CA ARG A 320 -0.36 -3.62 32.24
C ARG A 320 -0.57 -2.30 32.98
N GLY A 321 -1.82 -1.95 33.30
CA GLY A 321 -2.16 -0.70 33.99
C GLY A 321 -2.21 0.54 33.08
N HIS A 322 -2.11 0.38 31.75
CA HIS A 322 -2.23 1.49 30.80
C HIS A 322 -3.70 1.83 30.48
N TYR A 323 -4.50 2.06 31.52
CA TYR A 323 -5.96 2.26 31.39
C TYR A 323 -6.33 3.45 30.51
N ALA A 324 -5.56 4.54 30.56
CA ALA A 324 -5.80 5.70 29.71
C ALA A 324 -5.65 5.36 28.22
N ALA A 325 -4.64 4.58 27.84
CA ALA A 325 -4.43 4.18 26.45
C ALA A 325 -5.56 3.24 25.98
N ALA A 326 -5.92 2.26 26.81
CA ALA A 326 -7.03 1.35 26.54
C ALA A 326 -8.37 2.11 26.36
N ALA A 327 -8.68 3.04 27.26
CA ALA A 327 -9.90 3.84 27.18
C ALA A 327 -9.96 4.69 25.90
N HIS A 328 -8.84 5.29 25.49
CA HIS A 328 -8.79 6.09 24.26
C HIS A 328 -8.96 5.24 22.99
N ILE A 329 -8.37 4.03 22.94
CA ILE A 329 -8.56 3.10 21.81
C ILE A 329 -10.02 2.64 21.75
N LEU A 330 -10.61 2.25 22.88
CA LEU A 330 -12.00 1.85 22.96
C LEU A 330 -12.94 2.97 22.52
N LEU A 331 -12.74 4.18 23.04
CA LEU A 331 -13.52 5.35 22.69
C LEU A 331 -13.38 5.71 21.21
N ALA A 332 -12.18 5.63 20.64
CA ALA A 332 -11.98 5.84 19.20
C ALA A 332 -12.79 4.85 18.36
N GLY A 333 -12.84 3.57 18.75
CA GLY A 333 -13.66 2.55 18.09
C GLY A 333 -15.16 2.87 18.17
N ILE A 334 -15.66 3.25 19.34
CA ILE A 334 -17.07 3.62 19.54
C ILE A 334 -17.42 4.87 18.71
N VAL A 335 -16.61 5.93 18.80
CA VAL A 335 -16.80 7.17 18.03
C VAL A 335 -16.81 6.87 16.54
N THR A 336 -15.92 6.01 16.06
CA THR A 336 -15.88 5.59 14.65
C THR A 336 -17.19 4.93 14.24
N ALA A 337 -17.67 3.95 15.01
CA ALA A 337 -18.92 3.25 14.71
C ALA A 337 -20.12 4.20 14.70
N VAL A 338 -20.25 5.06 15.71
CA VAL A 338 -21.35 6.04 15.83
C VAL A 338 -21.32 7.05 14.69
N LEU A 339 -20.16 7.64 14.38
CA LEU A 339 -20.05 8.63 13.31
C LEU A 339 -20.31 8.02 11.94
N VAL A 340 -19.73 6.85 11.64
CA VAL A 340 -19.98 6.17 10.35
C VAL A 340 -21.45 5.83 10.20
N TRP A 341 -22.09 5.27 11.22
CA TRP A 341 -23.51 4.96 11.19
C TRP A 341 -24.35 6.22 11.00
N GLY A 342 -24.11 7.26 11.81
CA GLY A 342 -24.86 8.52 11.76
C GLY A 342 -24.75 9.20 10.40
N LEU A 343 -23.53 9.34 9.87
CA LEU A 343 -23.29 9.98 8.58
C LEU A 343 -23.92 9.19 7.42
N LYS A 344 -23.86 7.86 7.45
CA LYS A 344 -24.52 7.01 6.44
C LYS A 344 -26.04 7.19 6.45
N SER A 345 -26.62 7.25 7.63
CA SER A 345 -28.06 7.48 7.80
C SER A 345 -28.47 8.89 7.39
N THR A 346 -27.62 9.90 7.59
CA THR A 346 -27.89 11.29 7.20
C THR A 346 -27.78 11.50 5.70
N PHE A 347 -26.72 10.99 5.06
CA PHE A 347 -26.48 11.26 3.64
C PHE A 347 -27.26 10.32 2.71
N GLY A 348 -27.53 9.08 3.11
CA GLY A 348 -28.37 8.16 2.33
C GLY A 348 -27.86 7.86 0.92
N ILE A 349 -26.55 7.96 0.67
CA ILE A 349 -25.98 7.78 -0.67
C ILE A 349 -26.07 6.31 -1.09
N VAL A 350 -26.58 6.11 -2.31
CA VAL A 350 -26.74 4.80 -2.94
C VAL A 350 -25.36 4.23 -3.34
N ARG A 351 -25.20 2.92 -3.16
CA ARG A 351 -23.97 2.19 -3.52
C ARG A 351 -23.89 1.96 -5.02
N PRO A 352 -22.71 1.62 -5.56
CA PRO A 352 -22.63 1.06 -6.90
C PRO A 352 -23.32 -0.31 -6.96
N ASP A 353 -24.15 -0.53 -7.97
CA ASP A 353 -24.87 -1.78 -8.21
C ASP A 353 -24.04 -2.77 -9.05
N GLN A 354 -22.90 -3.21 -8.52
CA GLN A 354 -21.88 -4.00 -9.25
C GLN A 354 -21.71 -5.43 -8.72
N VAL A 355 -22.39 -5.78 -7.63
CA VAL A 355 -22.27 -7.08 -6.95
C VAL A 355 -23.64 -7.70 -6.73
N ALA A 356 -23.68 -9.04 -6.63
CA ALA A 356 -24.93 -9.79 -6.47
C ALA A 356 -25.73 -9.39 -5.22
N ASN A 357 -25.05 -9.16 -4.09
CA ASN A 357 -25.67 -8.80 -2.81
C ASN A 357 -25.03 -7.53 -2.21
N PRO A 358 -25.41 -6.34 -2.67
CA PRO A 358 -24.88 -5.10 -2.11
C PRO A 358 -25.36 -4.91 -0.66
N PRO A 359 -24.52 -4.40 0.25
CA PRO A 359 -24.95 -4.12 1.62
C PRO A 359 -26.06 -3.05 1.64
N SER A 360 -27.11 -3.26 2.44
CA SER A 360 -28.28 -2.36 2.54
C SER A 360 -28.02 -0.98 3.17
N SER A 361 -26.83 -0.76 3.74
CA SER A 361 -26.45 0.52 4.35
C SER A 361 -25.90 1.51 3.32
N GLY A 362 -26.05 2.82 3.60
CA GLY A 362 -25.49 3.89 2.77
C GLY A 362 -23.98 3.72 2.47
N SER A 363 -23.56 4.29 1.35
CA SER A 363 -22.20 4.16 0.83
C SER A 363 -21.20 5.09 1.55
N PHE A 364 -21.57 6.35 1.75
CA PHE A 364 -20.68 7.40 2.28
C PHE A 364 -20.84 7.66 3.79
N PRO A 365 -19.74 7.80 4.56
CA PRO A 365 -18.36 7.41 4.20
C PRO A 365 -18.18 5.88 4.29
N SER A 366 -17.10 5.37 3.69
CA SER A 366 -16.80 3.93 3.78
C SER A 366 -16.41 3.53 5.21
N GLY A 367 -17.18 2.62 5.81
CA GLY A 367 -16.94 2.12 7.17
C GLY A 367 -15.64 1.32 7.29
N HIS A 368 -15.37 0.43 6.32
CA HIS A 368 -14.10 -0.31 6.23
C HIS A 368 -12.90 0.63 6.14
N ALA A 369 -12.95 1.63 5.25
CA ALA A 369 -11.86 2.59 5.08
C ALA A 369 -11.64 3.43 6.36
N THR A 370 -12.73 3.85 7.02
CA THR A 370 -12.64 4.61 8.28
C THR A 370 -12.04 3.75 9.39
N GLY A 371 -12.56 2.54 9.59
CA GLY A 371 -12.13 1.63 10.66
C GLY A 371 -10.67 1.20 10.50
N ILE A 372 -10.26 0.79 9.30
CA ILE A 372 -8.88 0.36 9.02
C ILE A 372 -7.89 1.51 9.21
N THR A 373 -8.31 2.73 8.84
CA THR A 373 -7.51 3.95 9.04
C THR A 373 -7.31 4.21 10.52
N VAL A 374 -8.40 4.24 11.31
CA VAL A 374 -8.30 4.43 12.76
C VAL A 374 -7.42 3.37 13.39
N PHE A 375 -7.64 2.08 13.08
CA PHE A 375 -6.86 0.99 13.67
C PHE A 375 -5.35 1.12 13.43
N PHE A 376 -4.93 1.18 12.17
CA PHE A 376 -3.50 1.16 11.83
C PHE A 376 -2.81 2.50 12.09
N THR A 377 -3.48 3.64 11.91
CA THR A 377 -2.85 4.93 12.21
C THR A 377 -2.76 5.18 13.72
N MET A 378 -3.73 4.67 14.51
CA MET A 378 -3.61 4.62 15.96
C MET A 378 -2.42 3.75 16.37
N LEU A 379 -2.34 2.51 15.88
CA LEU A 379 -1.20 1.62 16.13
C LEU A 379 0.13 2.29 15.76
N ALA A 380 0.21 2.87 14.56
CA ALA A 380 1.40 3.58 14.10
C ALA A 380 1.76 4.75 15.01
N SER A 381 0.76 5.50 15.52
CA SER A 381 0.99 6.64 16.39
C SER A 381 1.44 6.28 17.81
N PHE A 382 1.00 5.14 18.35
CA PHE A 382 1.47 4.62 19.63
C PHE A 382 2.89 4.07 19.50
N VAL A 383 3.17 3.26 18.47
CA VAL A 383 4.52 2.71 18.25
C VAL A 383 5.53 3.82 17.90
N ALA A 384 5.16 4.78 17.06
CA ALA A 384 6.05 5.89 16.70
C ALA A 384 6.37 6.79 17.91
N ALA A 385 5.51 6.86 18.93
CA ALA A 385 5.83 7.58 20.16
C ALA A 385 7.05 6.99 20.87
N GLU A 386 7.28 5.68 20.75
CA GLU A 386 8.40 4.98 21.41
C GLU A 386 9.68 4.99 20.58
N VAL A 387 9.60 5.30 19.29
CA VAL A 387 10.75 5.37 18.38
C VAL A 387 11.44 6.75 18.44
N HIS A 388 12.75 6.79 18.19
CA HIS A 388 13.50 8.03 18.05
C HIS A 388 12.90 8.95 16.97
N LYS A 389 12.85 10.27 17.24
CA LYS A 389 12.19 11.29 16.40
C LYS A 389 12.53 11.17 14.91
N ARG A 390 13.81 10.94 14.57
CA ARG A 390 14.28 10.83 13.17
C ARG A 390 13.76 9.60 12.40
N LYS A 391 13.31 8.55 13.10
CA LYS A 391 12.81 7.31 12.50
C LYS A 391 11.28 7.15 12.60
N ARG A 392 10.57 8.06 13.27
CA ARG A 392 9.10 8.00 13.43
C ARG A 392 8.36 7.88 12.09
N TRP A 393 8.84 8.57 11.06
CA TRP A 393 8.25 8.52 9.72
C TRP A 393 8.27 7.12 9.09
N GLN A 394 9.31 6.33 9.37
CA GLN A 394 9.40 4.93 8.90
C GLN A 394 8.29 4.10 9.52
N THR A 395 8.04 4.27 10.81
CA THR A 395 6.96 3.61 11.54
C THR A 395 5.60 3.98 10.97
N TYR A 396 5.35 5.27 10.69
CA TYR A 396 4.09 5.69 10.07
C TYR A 396 3.85 5.04 8.71
N ILE A 397 4.86 5.01 7.84
CA ILE A 397 4.73 4.40 6.51
C ILE A 397 4.53 2.89 6.61
N MET A 398 5.37 2.20 7.38
CA MET A 398 5.34 0.73 7.44
C MET A 398 4.04 0.20 8.06
N LEU A 399 3.57 0.82 9.16
CA LEU A 399 2.35 0.38 9.84
C LEU A 399 1.07 0.85 9.15
N SER A 400 1.14 1.88 8.30
CA SER A 400 -0.01 2.33 7.49
C SER A 400 -0.03 1.74 6.08
N LEU A 401 0.92 0.89 5.71
CA LEU A 401 0.91 0.20 4.42
C LEU A 401 -0.32 -0.72 4.24
N PRO A 402 -0.80 -1.45 5.26
CA PRO A 402 -1.97 -2.33 5.12
C PRO A 402 -3.30 -1.61 4.85
N LEU A 403 -3.39 -0.28 5.01
CA LEU A 403 -4.60 0.48 4.67
C LEU A 403 -4.89 0.40 3.16
N VAL A 404 -3.83 0.43 2.35
CA VAL A 404 -3.93 0.51 0.89
C VAL A 404 -4.67 -0.69 0.29
N PRO A 405 -4.29 -1.96 0.56
CA PRO A 405 -4.99 -3.10 -0.02
C PRO A 405 -6.46 -3.19 0.44
N VAL A 406 -6.80 -2.81 1.67
CA VAL A 406 -8.18 -2.79 2.15
C VAL A 406 -8.99 -1.68 1.46
N ALA A 407 -8.43 -0.48 1.35
CA ALA A 407 -9.10 0.63 0.67
C ALA A 407 -9.32 0.31 -0.83
N LEU A 408 -8.30 -0.22 -1.50
CA LEU A 408 -8.38 -0.61 -2.91
C LEU A 408 -9.33 -1.77 -3.14
N SER A 409 -9.42 -2.73 -2.22
CA SER A 409 -10.35 -3.86 -2.39
C SER A 409 -11.80 -3.40 -2.39
N ARG A 410 -12.17 -2.33 -1.67
CA ARG A 410 -13.55 -1.80 -1.71
C ARG A 410 -13.91 -1.19 -3.07
N LEU A 411 -12.94 -0.59 -3.76
CA LEU A 411 -13.10 -0.05 -5.12
C LEU A 411 -13.14 -1.18 -6.15
N TYR A 412 -12.19 -2.11 -6.06
CA TYR A 412 -12.10 -3.28 -6.93
C TYR A 412 -13.35 -4.17 -6.85
N LEU A 413 -13.85 -4.41 -5.63
CA LEU A 413 -15.06 -5.18 -5.40
C LEU A 413 -16.34 -4.36 -5.71
N GLY A 414 -16.23 -3.09 -6.12
CA GLY A 414 -17.35 -2.32 -6.62
C GLY A 414 -18.44 -2.00 -5.60
N VAL A 415 -18.10 -1.94 -4.32
CA VAL A 415 -19.07 -1.74 -3.22
C VAL A 415 -19.06 -0.33 -2.64
N HIS A 416 -18.11 0.50 -3.08
CA HIS A 416 -17.94 1.89 -2.68
C HIS A 416 -17.41 2.74 -3.83
N TRP A 417 -17.79 4.01 -3.82
CA TRP A 417 -17.24 5.03 -4.71
C TRP A 417 -15.83 5.46 -4.25
N PHE A 418 -15.06 6.07 -5.15
CA PHE A 418 -13.76 6.64 -4.79
C PHE A 418 -13.89 7.71 -3.71
N SER A 419 -14.90 8.57 -3.83
CA SER A 419 -15.24 9.58 -2.85
C SER A 419 -15.53 9.03 -1.45
N ASP A 420 -16.21 7.88 -1.33
CA ASP A 420 -16.49 7.20 -0.06
C ASP A 420 -15.21 6.79 0.68
N ILE A 421 -14.21 6.32 -0.07
CA ILE A 421 -12.93 5.85 0.46
C ILE A 421 -12.13 7.05 0.96
N VAL A 422 -12.00 8.11 0.14
CA VAL A 422 -11.31 9.34 0.56
C VAL A 422 -11.98 9.95 1.80
N GLY A 423 -13.32 10.02 1.81
CA GLY A 423 -14.09 10.48 2.97
C GLY A 423 -13.81 9.64 4.22
N GLY A 424 -13.78 8.31 4.09
CA GLY A 424 -13.47 7.41 5.20
C GLY A 424 -12.04 7.55 5.72
N LEU A 425 -11.04 7.70 4.84
CA LEU A 425 -9.65 7.95 5.23
C LEU A 425 -9.51 9.28 6.01
N LEU A 426 -10.12 10.36 5.52
CA LEU A 426 -10.08 11.68 6.17
C LEU A 426 -10.74 11.66 7.54
N LEU A 427 -11.92 11.03 7.65
CA LEU A 427 -12.62 10.86 8.92
C LEU A 427 -11.79 10.03 9.91
N GLY A 428 -11.20 8.92 9.47
CA GLY A 428 -10.38 8.07 10.32
C GLY A 428 -9.11 8.77 10.84
N LEU A 429 -8.47 9.59 10.01
CA LEU A 429 -7.34 10.43 10.43
C LEU A 429 -7.76 11.52 11.42
N ALA A 430 -8.95 12.13 11.22
CA ALA A 430 -9.47 13.14 12.14
C ALA A 430 -9.75 12.57 13.53
N ILE A 431 -10.36 11.38 13.59
CA ILE A 431 -10.58 10.64 14.83
C ILE A 431 -9.23 10.33 15.49
N THR A 432 -8.27 9.79 14.73
CA THR A 432 -6.94 9.44 15.27
C THR A 432 -6.19 10.64 15.82
N GLY A 433 -6.16 11.76 15.09
CA GLY A 433 -5.54 13.00 15.56
C GLY A 433 -6.17 13.50 16.85
N THR A 434 -7.51 13.48 16.93
CA THR A 434 -8.27 13.95 18.11
C THR A 434 -7.99 13.04 19.32
N THR A 435 -8.05 11.73 19.13
CA THR A 435 -7.76 10.75 20.18
C THR A 435 -6.32 10.87 20.67
N ARG A 436 -5.34 11.07 19.78
CA ARG A 436 -3.92 11.23 20.17
C ARG A 436 -3.64 12.56 20.84
N ALA A 437 -4.30 13.63 20.40
CA ALA A 437 -4.24 14.92 21.10
C ALA A 437 -4.78 14.80 22.53
N SER A 438 -5.95 14.15 22.71
CA SER A 438 -6.53 13.87 24.04
C SER A 438 -5.63 12.99 24.90
N PHE A 439 -5.07 11.92 24.33
CA PHE A 439 -4.22 10.98 25.07
C PHE A 439 -2.93 11.61 25.58
N SER A 440 -2.38 12.63 24.90
CA SER A 440 -1.12 13.29 25.26
C SER A 440 -1.05 13.72 26.73
N ARG A 441 -2.18 14.17 27.30
CA ARG A 441 -2.32 14.54 28.72
C ARG A 441 -1.99 13.38 29.68
N TYR A 442 -2.24 12.15 29.26
CA TYR A 442 -2.08 10.94 30.06
C TYR A 442 -0.79 10.18 29.73
N ASP A 443 -0.01 10.68 28.76
CA ASP A 443 1.21 10.03 28.27
C ASP A 443 2.39 10.28 29.22
N ARG A 444 2.49 9.44 30.26
CA ARG A 444 3.51 9.57 31.32
C ARG A 444 4.57 8.46 31.27
N VAL A 445 4.17 7.26 30.86
CA VAL A 445 5.00 6.04 30.91
C VAL A 445 5.13 5.48 29.49
N PRO A 446 6.34 5.11 29.04
CA PRO A 446 6.54 4.49 27.73
C PRO A 446 5.80 3.14 27.65
N ILE A 447 5.19 2.87 26.49
CA ILE A 447 4.49 1.61 26.23
C ILE A 447 5.48 0.66 25.55
N ALA A 448 6.07 -0.28 26.30
CA ALA A 448 6.99 -1.26 25.75
C ALA A 448 6.27 -2.41 25.04
N ALA A 449 6.87 -2.92 23.96
CA ALA A 449 6.40 -4.11 23.27
C ALA A 449 6.78 -5.37 24.07
N ASP A 450 5.83 -5.88 24.84
CA ASP A 450 6.00 -7.05 25.71
C ASP A 450 5.30 -8.31 25.16
N ILE A 451 5.50 -9.44 25.85
CA ILE A 451 4.82 -10.73 25.61
C ILE A 451 3.30 -10.58 25.52
N SER A 452 2.67 -9.69 26.31
CA SER A 452 1.21 -9.48 26.24
C SER A 452 0.76 -8.93 24.89
N PHE A 453 1.54 -8.04 24.27
CA PHE A 453 1.25 -7.55 22.92
C PHE A 453 1.51 -8.60 21.85
N ILE A 454 2.55 -9.42 22.02
CA ILE A 454 2.83 -10.55 21.14
C ILE A 454 1.67 -11.54 21.19
N LEU A 455 1.22 -11.92 22.38
CA LEU A 455 0.07 -12.82 22.56
C LEU A 455 -1.21 -12.23 21.99
N ALA A 456 -1.49 -10.95 22.23
CA ALA A 456 -2.65 -10.27 21.64
C ALA A 456 -2.58 -10.24 20.10
N THR A 457 -1.40 -10.01 19.53
CA THR A 457 -1.20 -10.02 18.07
C THR A 457 -1.38 -11.43 17.50
N LEU A 458 -0.82 -12.45 18.15
CA LEU A 458 -0.99 -13.85 17.73
C LEU A 458 -2.46 -14.30 17.83
N ALA A 459 -3.16 -13.92 18.91
CA ALA A 459 -4.58 -14.18 19.08
C ALA A 459 -5.42 -13.48 17.99
N TRP A 460 -5.08 -12.24 17.66
CA TRP A 460 -5.74 -11.50 16.58
C TRP A 460 -5.47 -12.15 15.21
N LEU A 461 -4.24 -12.58 14.92
CA LEU A 461 -3.91 -13.28 13.68
C LEU A 461 -4.63 -14.63 13.57
N ALA A 462 -4.73 -15.38 14.67
CA ALA A 462 -5.51 -16.62 14.72
C ALA A 462 -7.00 -16.35 14.47
N PHE A 463 -7.55 -15.29 15.08
CA PHE A 463 -8.93 -14.85 14.83
C PHE A 463 -9.13 -14.46 13.36
N CYS A 464 -8.20 -13.70 12.76
CA CYS A 464 -8.26 -13.35 11.34
C CYS A 464 -8.27 -14.60 10.45
N GLY A 465 -7.42 -15.59 10.74
CA GLY A 465 -7.38 -16.86 10.00
C GLY A 465 -8.70 -17.64 10.11
N GLY A 466 -9.25 -17.75 11.32
CA GLY A 466 -10.55 -18.39 11.54
C GLY A 466 -11.70 -17.64 10.87
N TYR A 467 -11.73 -16.31 10.98
CA TYR A 467 -12.74 -15.46 10.36
C TYR A 467 -12.70 -15.55 8.83
N LEU A 468 -11.50 -15.48 8.24
CA LEU A 468 -11.31 -15.66 6.80
C LEU A 468 -11.83 -17.03 6.36
N TRP A 469 -11.50 -18.09 7.08
CA TRP A 469 -11.95 -19.45 6.73
C TRP A 469 -13.47 -19.61 6.81
N LEU A 470 -14.09 -19.09 7.87
CA LEU A 470 -15.53 -19.18 8.08
C LEU A 470 -16.34 -18.33 7.09
N MET A 471 -15.88 -17.11 6.80
CA MET A 471 -16.61 -16.17 5.95
C MET A 471 -16.26 -16.30 4.47
N TRP A 472 -15.30 -17.16 4.09
CA TRP A 472 -14.80 -17.25 2.72
C TRP A 472 -15.90 -17.59 1.71
N SER A 473 -16.70 -18.62 2.00
CA SER A 473 -17.76 -19.08 1.10
C SER A 473 -18.78 -17.97 0.83
N ASP A 474 -19.21 -17.30 1.88
CA ASP A 474 -20.24 -16.28 1.83
C ASP A 474 -19.69 -15.01 1.16
N ALA A 475 -18.44 -14.65 1.45
CA ALA A 475 -17.77 -13.51 0.84
C ALA A 475 -17.60 -13.72 -0.67
N VAL A 476 -17.17 -14.90 -1.11
CA VAL A 476 -17.05 -15.22 -2.54
C VAL A 476 -18.41 -15.06 -3.24
N GLN A 477 -19.50 -15.55 -2.63
CA GLN A 477 -20.85 -15.39 -3.19
C GLN A 477 -21.34 -13.93 -3.19
N ASN A 478 -21.06 -13.16 -2.14
CA ASN A 478 -21.54 -11.78 -2.03
C ASN A 478 -20.82 -10.81 -2.96
N TYR A 479 -19.54 -11.07 -3.25
CA TYR A 479 -18.71 -10.21 -4.09
C TYR A 479 -18.61 -10.68 -5.54
N THR A 480 -19.33 -11.73 -5.93
CA THR A 480 -19.47 -12.08 -7.34
C THR A 480 -20.03 -10.87 -8.12
N PRO A 481 -19.49 -10.58 -9.32
CA PRO A 481 -20.05 -9.54 -10.18
C PRO A 481 -21.55 -9.79 -10.38
N ALA A 482 -22.35 -8.71 -10.32
CA ALA A 482 -23.74 -8.78 -10.74
C ALA A 482 -23.81 -9.15 -12.24
N SER A 483 -24.70 -10.07 -12.60
CA SER A 483 -24.92 -10.56 -13.96
C SER A 483 -25.61 -9.55 -14.85
#